data_AF-A0A399IZE1-F1
#
_entry.id   AF-A0A399IZE1-F1
#
_cell.length_a   1.000
_cell.length_b   1.000
_cell.length_c   1.000
_cell.angle_alpha   90.00
_cell.angle_beta   90.00
_cell.angle_gamma   90.00
#
_symmetry.space_group_name_H-M   'P 1'
#
loop_
_entity.id
_entity.type
_entity.pdbx_description
1 polymer ?
#
loop_
_entity_poly.entity_id
_entity_poly.type
_entity_poly.pdbx_seq_one_letter_code
_entity_poly.pdbx_strand_id
1 'polypeptide(L)'
;MTNSNSPGHAKAGSLTHDLDEAGRPHAPPIPGATDLHRRQGRHLAAIHRMHLRDIAEISGLVARIDSDTSAPGQLVDKVQALAVTRNIRTFGTLCGGECNRLLFHHDAEEQHVFPILEQRGSDGLRAVVAKLRQEHEVIHTLLEQLAIGARRVLSEPDASAYGDLRATFTALETALRSHFHYEETELEEALGVHDAL
;
A
#
# COMPACT_ATOMS: atom_id res chain seq x y z
N MET A 1 16.58 36.96 -36.82
CA MET A 1 17.40 35.72 -36.78
C MET A 1 18.04 35.69 -35.39
N THR A 2 17.77 34.80 -34.45
CA THR A 2 16.92 33.61 -34.30
C THR A 2 16.65 33.50 -32.79
N ASN A 3 15.37 33.45 -32.41
CA ASN A 3 14.92 33.27 -31.03
C ASN A 3 14.94 31.76 -30.73
N SER A 4 15.81 31.29 -29.83
CA SER A 4 15.84 29.88 -29.42
C SER A 4 15.08 29.70 -28.12
N ASN A 5 13.87 29.16 -28.26
CA ASN A 5 12.97 28.78 -27.19
C ASN A 5 13.39 27.39 -26.69
N SER A 6 13.93 27.29 -25.47
CA SER A 6 14.16 26.00 -24.81
C SER A 6 12.81 25.43 -24.34
N PRO A 7 12.51 24.14 -24.56
CA PRO A 7 11.27 23.55 -24.06
C PRO A 7 11.33 23.42 -22.54
N GLY A 8 10.29 23.94 -21.89
CA GLY A 8 10.10 23.87 -20.45
C GLY A 8 10.09 22.43 -19.95
N HIS A 9 10.77 22.20 -18.83
CA HIS A 9 10.60 21.00 -18.04
C HIS A 9 9.14 20.95 -17.61
N ALA A 10 8.40 19.94 -18.07
CA ALA A 10 7.10 19.63 -17.52
C ALA A 10 7.26 19.42 -16.01
N LYS A 11 6.57 20.24 -15.20
CA LYS A 11 6.40 19.94 -13.77
C LYS A 11 5.74 18.56 -13.70
N ALA A 12 6.43 17.62 -13.06
CA ALA A 12 5.79 16.40 -12.59
C ALA A 12 4.53 16.81 -11.80
N GLY A 13 3.36 16.36 -12.26
CA GLY A 13 2.12 16.57 -11.54
C GLY A 13 2.30 15.97 -10.15
N SER A 14 2.05 16.77 -9.12
CA SER A 14 1.95 16.28 -7.75
C SER A 14 0.71 15.39 -7.66
N LEU A 15 0.87 14.10 -7.95
CA LEU A 15 -0.09 13.08 -7.54
C LEU A 15 0.01 13.02 -6.02
N THR A 16 -1.00 13.51 -5.33
CA THR A 16 -1.02 13.50 -3.87
C THR A 16 -1.20 12.06 -3.42
N HIS A 17 -0.14 11.43 -2.91
CA HIS A 17 -0.21 10.15 -2.18
C HIS A 17 -0.84 10.32 -0.79
N ASP A 18 -1.71 11.31 -0.64
CA ASP A 18 -2.29 11.73 0.62
C ASP A 18 -3.63 11.03 0.79
N LEU A 19 -3.77 10.29 1.89
CA LEU A 19 -5.03 9.66 2.27
C LEU A 19 -6.05 10.67 2.79
N ASP A 20 -5.65 11.93 3.06
CA ASP A 20 -6.47 12.94 3.73
C ASP A 20 -7.05 12.37 5.06
N GLU A 21 -6.14 11.95 5.94
CA GLU A 21 -6.49 11.29 7.20
C GLU A 21 -7.31 12.22 8.11
N ALA A 22 -7.07 13.53 8.04
CA ALA A 22 -7.80 14.53 8.82
C ALA A 22 -9.28 14.64 8.41
N GLY A 23 -9.61 14.24 7.17
CA GLY A 23 -10.98 14.22 6.64
C GLY A 23 -11.75 12.92 6.92
N ARG A 24 -11.18 11.95 7.64
CA ARG A 24 -11.83 10.66 7.94
C ARG A 24 -13.10 10.85 8.76
N PRO A 25 -14.28 10.38 8.28
CA PRO A 25 -15.48 10.33 9.10
C PRO A 25 -15.40 9.21 10.14
N HIS A 26 -16.29 9.25 11.13
CA HIS A 26 -16.46 8.18 12.10
C HIS A 26 -17.90 7.67 12.08
N ALA A 27 -18.07 6.36 12.01
CA ALA A 27 -19.38 5.73 12.12
C ALA A 27 -19.85 5.76 13.58
N PRO A 28 -21.14 6.06 13.84
CA PRO A 28 -21.67 5.91 15.19
C PRO A 28 -21.70 4.42 15.60
N PRO A 29 -21.55 4.09 16.89
CA PRO A 29 -21.69 2.71 17.37
C PRO A 29 -23.04 2.11 16.97
N ILE A 30 -23.05 0.82 16.63
CA ILE A 30 -24.25 0.12 16.18
C ILE A 30 -25.05 -0.38 17.39
N PRO A 31 -26.30 0.07 17.59
CA PRO A 31 -27.12 -0.40 18.71
C PRO A 31 -27.29 -1.93 18.70
N GLY A 32 -26.96 -2.57 19.82
CA GLY A 32 -27.06 -4.03 19.95
C GLY A 32 -25.87 -4.81 19.39
N ALA A 33 -24.78 -4.15 18.95
CA ALA A 33 -23.54 -4.83 18.63
C ALA A 33 -23.01 -5.60 19.85
N THR A 34 -22.62 -6.86 19.64
CA THR A 34 -22.14 -7.76 20.71
C THR A 34 -20.66 -8.05 20.54
N ASP A 35 -20.03 -8.61 21.58
CA ASP A 35 -18.65 -9.09 21.48
C ASP A 35 -18.47 -10.19 20.42
N LEU A 36 -19.53 -10.92 20.08
CA LEU A 36 -19.49 -11.88 18.99
C LEU A 36 -19.35 -11.17 17.63
N HIS A 37 -20.12 -10.11 17.40
CA HIS A 37 -20.01 -9.32 16.16
C HIS A 37 -18.59 -8.72 16.02
N ARG A 38 -18.04 -8.16 17.10
CA ARG A 38 -16.66 -7.65 17.08
C ARG A 38 -15.63 -8.73 16.80
N ARG A 39 -15.79 -9.92 17.38
CA ARG A 39 -14.92 -11.08 17.09
C ARG A 39 -14.97 -11.47 15.61
N GLN A 40 -16.17 -11.45 15.01
CA GLN A 40 -16.34 -11.74 13.58
C GLN A 40 -15.67 -10.67 12.72
N GLY A 41 -15.89 -9.38 13.02
CA GLY A 41 -15.25 -8.27 12.29
C GLY A 41 -13.72 -8.28 12.37
N ARG A 42 -13.14 -8.74 13.48
CA ARG A 42 -11.68 -8.94 13.61
C ARG A 42 -11.08 -10.00 12.67
N HIS A 43 -11.89 -10.72 11.90
CA HIS A 43 -11.38 -11.55 10.81
C HIS A 43 -10.68 -10.69 9.74
N LEU A 44 -11.21 -9.51 9.42
CA LEU A 44 -10.56 -8.56 8.51
C LEU A 44 -9.18 -8.14 9.02
N ALA A 45 -9.08 -7.76 10.30
CA ALA A 45 -7.81 -7.46 10.97
C ALA A 45 -6.83 -8.65 10.97
N ALA A 46 -7.30 -9.90 10.86
CA ALA A 46 -6.41 -11.05 10.69
C ALA A 46 -5.81 -11.13 9.28
N ILE A 47 -6.59 -10.79 8.25
CA ILE A 47 -6.16 -10.68 6.85
C ILE A 47 -5.14 -9.54 6.71
N HIS A 48 -5.45 -8.34 7.23
CA HIS A 48 -4.51 -7.21 7.21
C HIS A 48 -3.18 -7.52 7.90
N ARG A 49 -3.22 -8.24 9.03
CA ARG A 49 -1.99 -8.71 9.69
C ARG A 49 -1.17 -9.67 8.83
N MET A 50 -1.75 -10.39 7.87
CA MET A 50 -0.96 -11.16 6.89
C MET A 50 -0.18 -10.21 5.98
N HIS A 51 -0.87 -9.24 5.36
CA HIS A 51 -0.26 -8.24 4.49
C HIS A 51 0.85 -7.44 5.19
N LEU A 52 0.59 -6.97 6.42
CA LEU A 52 1.59 -6.23 7.20
C LEU A 52 2.83 -7.06 7.55
N ARG A 53 2.73 -8.39 7.64
CA ARG A 53 3.91 -9.26 7.81
C ARG A 53 4.72 -9.36 6.53
N ASP A 54 4.06 -9.53 5.40
CA ASP A 54 4.71 -9.63 4.08
C ASP A 54 5.41 -8.30 3.73
N ILE A 55 4.75 -7.16 4.00
CA ILE A 55 5.35 -5.83 3.87
C ILE A 55 6.57 -5.69 4.78
N ALA A 56 6.48 -6.12 6.05
CA ALA A 56 7.62 -6.04 6.97
C ALA A 56 8.83 -6.90 6.51
N GLU A 57 8.58 -8.06 5.90
CA GLU A 57 9.65 -8.87 5.29
C GLU A 57 10.35 -8.10 4.16
N ILE A 58 9.55 -7.44 3.31
CA ILE A 58 10.05 -6.60 2.22
C ILE A 58 10.85 -5.39 2.76
N SER A 59 10.34 -4.69 3.78
CA SER A 59 11.05 -3.58 4.43
C SER A 59 12.39 -4.03 5.01
N GLY A 60 12.45 -5.24 5.57
CA GLY A 60 13.69 -5.85 6.03
C GLY A 60 14.70 -6.14 4.91
N LEU A 61 14.23 -6.47 3.70
CA LEU A 61 15.09 -6.64 2.53
C LEU A 61 15.63 -5.30 2.01
N VAL A 62 14.78 -4.26 1.96
CA VAL A 62 15.19 -2.90 1.61
C VAL A 62 16.30 -2.40 2.55
N ALA A 63 16.13 -2.58 3.87
CA ALA A 63 17.14 -2.19 4.85
C ALA A 63 18.50 -2.89 4.66
N ARG A 64 18.50 -4.17 4.24
CA ARG A 64 19.73 -4.90 3.91
C ARG A 64 20.41 -4.37 2.64
N ILE A 65 19.62 -4.04 1.61
CA ILE A 65 20.17 -3.44 0.38
C ILE A 65 20.82 -2.09 0.71
N ASP A 66 20.18 -1.27 1.55
CA ASP A 66 20.72 0.02 1.97
C ASP A 66 22.04 -0.15 2.74
N SER A 67 22.15 -1.11 3.65
CA SER A 67 23.42 -1.38 4.35
C SER A 67 24.51 -1.89 3.40
N ASP A 68 24.16 -2.78 2.48
CA ASP A 68 25.10 -3.39 1.54
C ASP A 68 25.61 -2.37 0.52
N THR A 69 24.82 -1.38 0.11
CA THR A 69 25.28 -0.32 -0.82
C THR A 69 26.21 0.71 -0.17
N SER A 70 26.38 0.67 1.16
CA SER A 70 27.14 1.67 1.93
C SER A 70 28.57 1.24 2.32
N ALA A 71 28.98 -0.02 2.05
CA ALA A 71 30.25 -0.60 2.52
C ALA A 71 31.39 -0.56 1.45
N PRO A 72 32.66 -0.22 1.82
CA PRO A 72 33.78 -0.12 0.86
C PRO A 72 34.67 -1.40 0.69
N GLY A 73 35.02 -1.83 -0.54
CA GLY A 73 36.22 -2.65 -0.84
C GLY A 73 36.29 -3.45 -2.18
N GLN A 74 37.29 -3.25 -3.04
CA GLN A 74 37.32 -3.67 -4.47
C GLN A 74 37.04 -5.13 -4.90
N LEU A 75 37.46 -6.16 -4.15
CA LEU A 75 37.09 -7.57 -4.47
C LEU A 75 35.72 -7.93 -3.87
N VAL A 76 35.40 -7.33 -2.73
CA VAL A 76 34.08 -7.35 -2.10
C VAL A 76 33.08 -6.66 -3.04
N ASP A 77 33.46 -5.57 -3.71
CA ASP A 77 32.61 -4.76 -4.60
C ASP A 77 31.96 -5.58 -5.72
N LYS A 78 32.64 -6.57 -6.33
CA LYS A 78 32.04 -7.42 -7.38
C LYS A 78 31.05 -8.45 -6.82
N VAL A 79 31.39 -9.09 -5.70
CA VAL A 79 30.49 -10.05 -5.02
C VAL A 79 29.29 -9.31 -4.41
N GLN A 80 29.53 -8.13 -3.86
CA GLN A 80 28.54 -7.19 -3.33
C GLN A 80 27.64 -6.66 -4.45
N ALA A 81 28.18 -6.31 -5.63
CA ALA A 81 27.36 -5.95 -6.78
C ALA A 81 26.43 -7.11 -7.23
N LEU A 82 26.91 -8.36 -7.20
CA LEU A 82 26.07 -9.53 -7.48
C LEU A 82 25.00 -9.77 -6.40
N ALA A 83 25.36 -9.61 -5.12
CA ALA A 83 24.44 -9.75 -3.99
C ALA A 83 23.36 -8.66 -3.99
N VAL A 84 23.74 -7.40 -4.21
CA VAL A 84 22.84 -6.25 -4.37
C VAL A 84 21.91 -6.48 -5.55
N THR A 85 22.43 -6.88 -6.72
CA THR A 85 21.59 -7.20 -7.89
C THR A 85 20.59 -8.32 -7.61
N ARG A 86 21.01 -9.38 -6.88
CA ARG A 86 20.12 -10.47 -6.48
C ARG A 86 19.05 -9.98 -5.51
N ASN A 87 19.41 -9.22 -4.49
CA ASN A 87 18.49 -8.69 -3.48
C ASN A 87 17.45 -7.75 -4.13
N ILE A 88 17.89 -6.92 -5.06
CA ILE A 88 17.04 -6.02 -5.86
C ILE A 88 16.00 -6.82 -6.68
N ARG A 89 16.40 -7.94 -7.31
CA ARG A 89 15.45 -8.82 -8.04
C ARG A 89 14.46 -9.52 -7.09
N THR A 90 14.94 -10.00 -5.94
CA THR A 90 14.08 -10.57 -4.91
C THR A 90 13.06 -9.55 -4.42
N PHE A 91 13.48 -8.30 -4.19
CA PHE A 91 12.61 -7.21 -3.79
C PHE A 91 11.50 -6.99 -4.81
N GLY A 92 11.84 -6.87 -6.10
CA GLY A 92 10.84 -6.75 -7.16
C GLY A 92 9.84 -7.91 -7.22
N THR A 93 10.28 -9.15 -6.94
CA THR A 93 9.42 -10.34 -6.94
C THR A 93 8.45 -10.35 -5.76
N LEU A 94 8.95 -10.12 -4.55
CA LEU A 94 8.12 -10.10 -3.33
C LEU A 94 7.11 -8.96 -3.39
N CYS A 95 7.57 -7.79 -3.82
CA CYS A 95 6.77 -6.60 -4.04
C CYS A 95 5.62 -6.87 -5.03
N GLY A 96 5.91 -7.43 -6.21
CA GLY A 96 4.86 -7.77 -7.19
C GLY A 96 3.88 -8.83 -6.69
N GLY A 97 4.34 -9.80 -5.90
CA GLY A 97 3.49 -10.80 -5.26
C GLY A 97 2.51 -10.19 -4.25
N GLU A 98 3.00 -9.28 -3.41
CA GLU A 98 2.18 -8.57 -2.43
C GLU A 98 1.20 -7.61 -3.10
N CYS A 99 1.60 -6.91 -4.17
CA CYS A 99 0.68 -6.07 -4.94
C CYS A 99 -0.54 -6.84 -5.44
N ASN A 100 -0.33 -8.03 -6.01
CA ASN A 100 -1.44 -8.84 -6.52
C ASN A 100 -2.39 -9.31 -5.40
N ARG A 101 -1.85 -9.60 -4.21
CA ARG A 101 -2.67 -10.02 -3.06
C ARG A 101 -3.48 -8.85 -2.50
N LEU A 102 -2.88 -7.66 -2.38
CA LEU A 102 -3.58 -6.45 -1.96
C LEU A 102 -4.70 -6.07 -2.94
N LEU A 103 -4.43 -6.16 -4.26
CA LEU A 103 -5.46 -5.93 -5.28
C LEU A 103 -6.64 -6.89 -5.11
N PHE A 104 -6.38 -8.19 -4.91
CA PHE A 104 -7.46 -9.16 -4.70
C PHE A 104 -8.25 -8.89 -3.41
N HIS A 105 -7.57 -8.51 -2.34
CA HIS A 105 -8.17 -8.16 -1.07
C HIS A 105 -9.09 -6.94 -1.20
N HIS A 106 -8.61 -5.84 -1.78
CA HIS A 106 -9.44 -4.67 -2.01
C HIS A 106 -10.57 -4.95 -3.01
N ASP A 107 -10.33 -5.72 -4.08
CA ASP A 107 -11.39 -6.11 -5.01
C ASP A 107 -12.51 -6.88 -4.29
N ALA A 108 -12.17 -7.73 -3.32
CA ALA A 108 -13.17 -8.43 -2.50
C ALA A 108 -14.00 -7.44 -1.68
N GLU A 109 -13.38 -6.42 -1.09
CA GLU A 109 -14.07 -5.37 -0.35
C GLU A 109 -14.97 -4.53 -1.25
N GLU A 110 -14.42 -4.04 -2.36
CA GLU A 110 -15.10 -3.18 -3.33
C GLU A 110 -16.37 -3.83 -3.88
N GLN A 111 -16.29 -5.14 -4.18
CA GLN A 111 -17.33 -5.89 -4.88
C GLN A 111 -18.27 -6.67 -3.97
N HIS A 112 -17.88 -6.98 -2.73
CA HIS A 112 -18.68 -7.83 -1.83
C HIS A 112 -18.94 -7.17 -0.49
N VAL A 113 -17.89 -6.77 0.25
CA VAL A 113 -18.04 -6.26 1.63
C VAL A 113 -18.72 -4.90 1.64
N PHE A 114 -18.16 -3.91 0.93
CA PHE A 114 -18.63 -2.53 0.92
C PHE A 114 -20.07 -2.40 0.42
N PRO A 115 -20.53 -3.10 -0.64
CA PRO A 115 -21.94 -3.06 -1.04
C PRO A 115 -22.91 -3.53 0.06
N ILE A 116 -22.54 -4.55 0.85
CA ILE A 116 -23.38 -5.02 1.98
C ILE A 116 -23.45 -3.95 3.06
N LEU A 117 -22.32 -3.34 3.41
CA LEU A 117 -22.24 -2.28 4.42
C LEU A 117 -22.99 -1.01 3.98
N GLU A 118 -22.89 -0.63 2.71
CA GLU A 118 -23.62 0.51 2.15
C GLU A 118 -25.14 0.29 2.18
N GLN A 119 -25.58 -0.92 1.82
CA GLN A 119 -26.99 -1.31 1.77
C GLN A 119 -27.62 -1.39 3.16
N ARG A 120 -26.91 -1.93 4.16
CA ARG A 120 -27.45 -2.23 5.49
C ARG A 120 -27.07 -1.20 6.56
N GLY A 121 -26.10 -0.35 6.26
CA GLY A 121 -25.49 0.59 7.19
C GLY A 121 -26.25 1.88 7.44
N SER A 122 -25.76 2.63 8.43
CA SER A 122 -26.17 4.01 8.70
C SER A 122 -25.53 5.00 7.70
N ASP A 123 -25.97 6.26 7.71
CA ASP A 123 -25.32 7.32 6.91
C ASP A 123 -23.85 7.51 7.30
N GLY A 124 -23.52 7.38 8.60
CA GLY A 124 -22.14 7.45 9.08
C GLY A 124 -21.29 6.30 8.53
N LEU A 125 -21.82 5.08 8.50
CA LEU A 125 -21.10 3.93 7.93
C LEU A 125 -20.90 4.08 6.41
N ARG A 126 -21.90 4.58 5.69
CA ARG A 126 -21.75 4.90 4.25
C ARG A 126 -20.67 5.95 4.00
N ALA A 127 -20.54 6.95 4.87
CA ALA A 127 -19.48 7.95 4.76
C ALA A 127 -18.09 7.34 4.98
N VAL A 128 -17.94 6.43 5.95
CA VAL A 128 -16.69 5.66 6.17
C VAL A 128 -16.36 4.84 4.92
N VAL A 129 -17.29 4.05 4.40
CA VAL A 129 -17.06 3.24 3.19
C VAL A 129 -16.66 4.12 2.00
N ALA A 130 -17.34 5.26 1.80
CA ALA A 130 -16.97 6.21 0.76
C ALA A 130 -15.54 6.76 0.93
N LYS A 131 -15.09 6.99 2.17
CA LYS A 131 -13.71 7.39 2.47
C LYS A 131 -12.72 6.25 2.19
N LEU A 132 -13.04 5.02 2.60
CA LEU A 132 -12.19 3.85 2.33
C LEU A 132 -11.97 3.63 0.83
N ARG A 133 -13.02 3.76 0.01
CA ARG A 133 -12.90 3.72 -1.46
C ARG A 133 -11.96 4.81 -2.01
N GLN A 134 -12.01 6.03 -1.46
CA GLN A 134 -11.07 7.09 -1.84
C GLN A 134 -9.63 6.74 -1.46
N GLU A 135 -9.43 6.14 -0.29
CA GLU A 135 -8.10 5.66 0.14
C GLU A 135 -7.60 4.52 -0.75
N HIS A 136 -8.48 3.63 -1.21
CA HIS A 136 -8.15 2.59 -2.19
C HIS A 136 -7.63 3.16 -3.51
N GLU A 137 -8.18 4.26 -4.02
CA GLU A 137 -7.67 4.91 -5.23
C GLU A 137 -6.21 5.38 -5.08
N VAL A 138 -5.87 5.94 -3.91
CA VAL A 138 -4.50 6.33 -3.57
C VAL A 138 -3.58 5.11 -3.49
N ILE A 139 -4.03 4.06 -2.82
CA ILE A 139 -3.26 2.81 -2.68
C ILE A 139 -3.05 2.14 -4.03
N HIS A 140 -4.08 2.04 -4.89
CA HIS A 140 -3.96 1.49 -6.23
C HIS A 140 -2.98 2.28 -7.09
N THR A 141 -3.01 3.62 -6.99
CA THR A 141 -2.01 4.48 -7.65
C THR A 141 -0.58 4.14 -7.19
N LEU A 142 -0.37 3.93 -5.89
CA LEU A 142 0.94 3.53 -5.34
C LEU A 142 1.35 2.13 -5.82
N LEU A 143 0.42 1.17 -5.85
CA LEU A 143 0.67 -0.19 -6.34
C LEU A 143 1.06 -0.22 -7.83
N GLU A 144 0.41 0.59 -8.66
CA GLU A 144 0.75 0.74 -10.08
C GLU A 144 2.16 1.32 -10.26
N GLN A 145 2.47 2.40 -9.53
CA GLN A 145 3.80 3.02 -9.55
C GLN A 145 4.88 2.03 -9.08
N LEU A 146 4.57 1.23 -8.07
CA LEU A 146 5.47 0.24 -7.53
C LEU A 146 5.74 -0.88 -8.54
N ALA A 147 4.72 -1.33 -9.27
CA ALA A 147 4.86 -2.31 -10.34
C ALA A 147 5.70 -1.76 -11.52
N ILE A 148 5.54 -0.48 -11.87
CA ILE A 148 6.37 0.19 -12.89
C ILE A 148 7.83 0.26 -12.42
N GLY A 149 8.06 0.71 -11.18
CA GLY A 149 9.40 0.79 -10.58
C GLY A 149 10.09 -0.57 -10.53
N ALA A 150 9.37 -1.63 -10.15
CA ALA A 150 9.91 -2.99 -10.09
C ALA A 150 10.36 -3.46 -11.48
N ARG A 151 9.58 -3.21 -12.53
CA ARG A 151 9.96 -3.54 -13.92
C ARG A 151 11.18 -2.76 -14.39
N ARG A 152 11.27 -1.47 -14.06
CA ARG A 152 12.45 -0.63 -14.38
C ARG A 152 13.70 -1.22 -13.74
N VAL A 153 13.63 -1.51 -12.45
CA VAL A 153 14.72 -2.10 -11.68
C VAL A 153 15.18 -3.46 -12.24
N LEU A 154 14.26 -4.29 -12.74
CA LEU A 154 14.61 -5.57 -13.38
C LEU A 154 15.32 -5.39 -14.72
N SER A 155 14.97 -4.35 -15.48
CA SER A 155 15.50 -4.09 -16.82
C SER A 155 16.82 -3.34 -16.78
N GLU A 156 16.90 -2.30 -15.93
CA GLU A 156 18.01 -1.35 -15.82
C GLU A 156 18.30 -1.11 -14.32
N PRO A 157 19.01 -2.05 -13.65
CA PRO A 157 19.30 -1.92 -12.24
C PRO A 157 20.36 -0.84 -12.02
N ASP A 158 19.93 0.34 -11.57
CA ASP A 158 20.81 1.42 -11.12
C ASP A 158 20.32 2.03 -9.79
N ALA A 159 21.15 2.90 -9.21
CA ALA A 159 20.87 3.53 -7.91
C ALA A 159 19.64 4.45 -7.93
N SER A 160 19.33 5.08 -9.07
CA SER A 160 18.13 5.93 -9.22
C SER A 160 16.87 5.06 -9.29
N ALA A 161 16.88 4.00 -10.10
CA ALA A 161 15.76 3.08 -10.24
C ALA A 161 15.42 2.41 -8.89
N TYR A 162 16.44 2.01 -8.13
CA TYR A 162 16.25 1.52 -6.77
C TYR A 162 15.70 2.58 -5.82
N GLY A 163 16.26 3.80 -5.84
CA GLY A 163 15.80 4.91 -5.01
C GLY A 163 14.33 5.25 -5.22
N ASP A 164 13.89 5.33 -6.47
CA ASP A 164 12.49 5.60 -6.82
C ASP A 164 11.57 4.46 -6.35
N LEU A 165 11.94 3.21 -6.60
CA LEU A 165 11.17 2.05 -6.15
C LEU A 165 11.04 2.00 -4.62
N ARG A 166 12.14 2.29 -3.91
CA ARG A 166 12.17 2.35 -2.44
C ARG A 166 11.27 3.47 -1.90
N ALA A 167 11.28 4.64 -2.53
CA ALA A 167 10.43 5.76 -2.13
C ALA A 167 8.95 5.43 -2.26
N THR A 168 8.53 4.86 -3.41
CA THR A 168 7.15 4.39 -3.62
C THR A 168 6.77 3.29 -2.63
N PHE A 169 7.65 2.34 -2.36
CA PHE A 169 7.39 1.28 -1.37
C PHE A 169 7.17 1.84 0.04
N THR A 170 8.00 2.80 0.46
CA THR A 170 7.87 3.46 1.77
C THR A 170 6.55 4.22 1.90
N ALA A 171 6.13 4.90 0.82
CA ALA A 171 4.85 5.59 0.77
C ALA A 171 3.67 4.59 0.87
N LEU A 172 3.73 3.48 0.13
CA LEU A 172 2.74 2.41 0.21
C LEU A 172 2.65 1.79 1.61
N GLU A 173 3.79 1.44 2.22
CA GLU A 173 3.81 0.88 3.59
C GLU A 173 3.14 1.84 4.59
N THR A 174 3.44 3.14 4.49
CA THR A 174 2.86 4.16 5.36
C THR A 174 1.35 4.25 5.17
N ALA A 175 0.90 4.32 3.90
CA ALA A 175 -0.51 4.40 3.56
C ALA A 175 -1.28 3.17 4.05
N LEU A 176 -0.81 1.95 3.76
CA LEU A 176 -1.47 0.70 4.15
C LEU A 176 -1.62 0.58 5.67
N ARG A 177 -0.58 0.93 6.45
CA ARG A 177 -0.67 0.90 7.92
C ARG A 177 -1.76 1.82 8.46
N SER A 178 -1.86 3.03 7.91
CA SER A 178 -2.86 4.01 8.31
C SER A 178 -4.26 3.58 7.88
N HIS A 179 -4.39 3.14 6.63
CA HIS A 179 -5.63 2.69 6.02
C HIS A 179 -6.22 1.48 6.77
N PHE A 180 -5.45 0.40 6.94
CA PHE A 180 -5.90 -0.78 7.67
C PHE A 180 -6.32 -0.46 9.10
N HIS A 181 -5.58 0.41 9.79
CA HIS A 181 -5.96 0.81 11.16
C HIS A 181 -7.33 1.51 11.19
N TYR A 182 -7.57 2.41 10.25
CA TYR A 182 -8.83 3.12 10.15
C TYR A 182 -10.00 2.18 9.82
N GLU A 183 -9.82 1.31 8.82
CA GLU A 183 -10.83 0.33 8.43
C GLU A 183 -11.16 -0.65 9.55
N GLU A 184 -10.14 -1.23 10.17
CA GLU A 184 -10.31 -2.16 11.29
C GLU A 184 -11.08 -1.53 12.46
N THR A 185 -10.83 -0.24 12.71
CA THR A 185 -11.47 0.50 13.79
C THR A 185 -12.94 0.79 13.48
N GLU A 186 -13.22 1.32 12.29
CA GLU A 186 -14.57 1.78 11.94
C GLU A 186 -15.51 0.63 11.54
N LEU A 187 -14.97 -0.45 10.96
CA LEU A 187 -15.79 -1.55 10.45
C LEU A 187 -15.95 -2.72 11.43
N GLU A 188 -15.25 -2.75 12.58
CA GLU A 188 -15.22 -3.91 13.51
C GLU A 188 -16.63 -4.42 13.85
N GLU A 189 -17.53 -3.52 14.23
CA GLU A 189 -18.90 -3.88 14.58
C GLU A 189 -19.72 -4.25 13.34
N ALA A 190 -19.61 -3.43 12.30
CA ALA A 190 -20.45 -3.47 11.11
C ALA A 190 -20.29 -4.79 10.36
N LEU A 191 -19.06 -5.28 10.23
CA LEU A 191 -18.75 -6.53 9.55
C LEU A 191 -19.47 -7.72 10.19
N GLY A 192 -19.49 -7.79 11.53
CA GLY A 192 -20.18 -8.85 12.25
C GLY A 192 -21.70 -8.67 12.32
N VAL A 193 -22.18 -7.44 12.52
CA VAL A 193 -23.63 -7.15 12.60
C VAL A 193 -24.32 -7.43 11.25
N HIS A 194 -23.65 -7.09 10.15
CA HIS A 194 -24.23 -7.19 8.81
C HIS A 194 -23.84 -8.47 8.07
N ASP A 195 -23.05 -9.36 8.66
CA ASP A 195 -22.57 -10.60 8.05
C ASP A 195 -21.92 -10.33 6.68
N ALA A 196 -20.93 -9.43 6.69
CA ALA A 196 -20.33 -8.87 5.48
C ALA A 196 -18.95 -9.46 5.12
N LEU A 197 -18.47 -10.47 5.85
CA LEU A 197 -17.18 -11.16 5.63
C LEU A 197 -17.38 -12.62 5.22
#